data_AF-A0A518KCX5-F1
#
_entry.id   AF-A0A518KCX5-F1
#
_cell.length_a   1.000
_cell.length_b   1.000
_cell.length_c   1.000
_cell.angle_alpha   90.00
_cell.angle_beta   90.00
_cell.angle_gamma   90.00
#
_symmetry.space_group_name_H-M   'P 1'
#
loop_
_entity.id
_entity.type
_entity.pdbx_description
1 polymer ?
#
loop_
_entity_poly.entity_id
_entity_poly.type
_entity_poly.pdbx_seq_one_letter_code
_entity_poly.pdbx_strand_id
1 'polypeptide(L)'
;MASIFGYVLTGDASDRDYTVIDFTPPRFVSGDIDREVNFMEFVRTNFAKLVEGVPAEGELYLVAGGHAHNIGLVPLLVLWLPHDKRASLPDWFEMIDSIDLRCAALSPDEVRTILNTTYAPTWKQLLHVGKYPYPYTR
;
A
#
# COMPACT_ATOMS: atom_id res chain seq x y z
N MET A 1 11.56 19.65 -9.46
CA MET A 1 10.53 19.83 -8.42
C MET A 1 9.38 18.90 -8.76
N ALA A 2 9.30 17.75 -8.10
CA ALA A 2 8.14 16.85 -8.24
C ALA A 2 7.20 17.13 -7.06
N SER A 3 5.96 17.49 -7.38
CA SER A 3 4.92 17.82 -6.40
C SER A 3 4.51 16.57 -5.63
N ILE A 4 4.51 16.69 -4.29
CA ILE A 4 3.79 15.78 -3.41
C ILE A 4 2.31 15.96 -3.74
N PHE A 5 1.68 14.98 -4.39
CA PHE A 5 0.23 14.97 -4.53
C PHE A 5 -0.36 14.52 -3.20
N GLY A 6 -0.78 15.49 -2.39
CA GLY A 6 -1.66 15.25 -1.25
C GLY A 6 -3.01 14.75 -1.79
N TYR A 7 -3.24 13.45 -1.72
CA TYR A 7 -4.55 12.90 -2.04
C TYR A 7 -5.46 13.08 -0.82
N VAL A 8 -6.59 13.76 -1.03
CA VAL A 8 -7.68 13.79 -0.05
C VAL A 8 -8.31 12.40 -0.04
N LEU A 9 -7.87 11.56 0.90
CA LEU A 9 -8.57 10.34 1.23
C LEU A 9 -9.92 10.77 1.81
N THR A 10 -11.00 10.58 1.05
CA THR A 10 -12.34 10.99 1.45
C THR A 10 -12.70 10.33 2.78
N GLY A 11 -12.68 11.09 3.87
CA GLY A 11 -13.17 10.65 5.17
C GLY A 11 -12.46 11.20 6.40
N ASP A 12 -11.26 11.76 6.29
CA ASP A 12 -10.50 12.21 7.47
C ASP A 12 -10.13 13.69 7.32
N ALA A 13 -10.70 14.55 8.16
CA ALA A 13 -10.33 15.96 8.33
C ALA A 13 -8.98 16.09 9.06
N SER A 14 -8.02 15.25 8.71
CA SER A 14 -6.71 15.16 9.33
C SER A 14 -5.69 15.84 8.42
N ASP A 15 -4.90 16.79 8.96
CA ASP A 15 -3.73 17.42 8.32
C ASP A 15 -2.58 16.43 8.10
N ARG A 16 -2.87 15.29 7.48
CA ARG A 16 -1.94 14.20 7.24
C ARG A 16 -1.60 14.17 5.76
N ASP A 17 -0.36 14.51 5.41
CA ASP A 17 0.17 14.19 4.08
C ASP A 17 0.65 12.75 4.05
N TYR A 18 0.31 12.08 2.96
CA TYR A 18 0.61 10.67 2.73
C TYR A 18 1.60 10.53 1.57
N THR A 19 2.47 9.53 1.66
CA THR A 19 3.28 9.05 0.53
C THR A 19 2.57 7.85 -0.09
N VAL A 20 2.25 7.92 -1.38
CA VAL A 20 1.66 6.80 -2.12
C VAL A 20 2.78 5.81 -2.47
N ILE A 21 2.57 4.54 -2.17
CA ILE A 21 3.44 3.45 -2.58
C ILE A 21 2.79 2.74 -3.76
N ASP A 22 3.23 3.10 -4.96
CA ASP A 22 2.72 2.56 -6.23
C ASP A 22 3.71 1.52 -6.76
N PHE A 23 3.30 0.26 -6.80
CA PHE A 23 4.17 -0.86 -7.19
C PHE A 23 3.39 -1.82 -8.08
N THR A 24 4.12 -2.63 -8.87
CA THR A 24 3.49 -3.56 -9.81
C THR A 24 3.29 -4.93 -9.15
N PRO A 25 2.05 -5.36 -8.86
CA PRO A 25 1.82 -6.69 -8.30
C PRO A 25 2.23 -7.80 -9.30
N PRO A 26 2.56 -9.01 -8.82
CA PRO A 26 2.90 -10.13 -9.69
C PRO A 26 1.80 -10.41 -10.73
N ARG A 27 2.17 -10.84 -11.94
CA ARG A 27 1.23 -11.06 -13.06
C ARG A 27 0.01 -11.94 -12.74
N PHE A 28 0.13 -12.87 -11.78
CA PHE A 28 -0.96 -13.77 -11.37
C PHE A 28 -1.98 -13.13 -10.42
N VAL A 29 -1.66 -11.94 -9.91
CA VAL A 29 -2.51 -11.11 -9.06
C VAL A 29 -3.28 -10.09 -9.92
N SER A 30 -2.62 -9.49 -10.91
CA SER A 30 -3.18 -8.44 -11.75
C SER A 30 -4.43 -8.89 -12.52
N GLY A 31 -5.47 -8.04 -12.52
CA GLY A 31 -6.71 -8.26 -13.27
C GLY A 31 -7.85 -8.85 -12.45
N ASP A 32 -7.61 -9.17 -11.17
CA ASP A 32 -8.62 -9.51 -10.18
C ASP A 32 -8.45 -8.58 -8.97
N ILE A 33 -9.37 -7.62 -8.82
CA ILE A 33 -9.25 -6.54 -7.85
C ILE A 33 -9.20 -7.04 -6.40
N ASP A 34 -9.87 -8.15 -6.08
CA ASP A 34 -9.84 -8.72 -4.73
C ASP A 34 -8.49 -9.40 -4.45
N ARG A 35 -7.85 -9.99 -5.47
CA ARG A 35 -6.48 -10.50 -5.34
C ARG A 35 -5.47 -9.37 -5.19
N GLU A 36 -5.65 -8.28 -5.91
CA GLU A 36 -4.81 -7.09 -5.78
C GLU A 36 -4.91 -6.51 -4.36
N VAL A 37 -6.12 -6.33 -3.84
CA VAL A 37 -6.35 -5.91 -2.44
C VAL A 37 -5.68 -6.87 -1.46
N ASN A 38 -5.84 -8.17 -1.67
CA ASN A 38 -5.25 -9.20 -0.81
C ASN A 38 -3.71 -9.16 -0.82
N PHE A 39 -3.11 -9.02 -2.00
CA PHE A 39 -1.66 -8.92 -2.13
C PHE A 39 -1.12 -7.60 -1.55
N MET A 40 -1.82 -6.48 -1.76
CA MET A 40 -1.44 -5.20 -1.14
C MET A 40 -1.53 -5.26 0.38
N GLU A 41 -2.50 -5.96 0.94
CA GLU A 41 -2.59 -6.19 2.39
C GLU A 41 -1.39 -7.00 2.92
N PHE A 42 -0.93 -7.99 2.14
CA PHE A 42 0.30 -8.71 2.48
C PHE A 42 1.51 -7.77 2.50
N VAL A 43 1.67 -6.94 1.47
CA VAL A 43 2.76 -5.96 1.41
C VAL A 43 2.66 -4.98 2.58
N ARG A 44 1.47 -4.46 2.87
CA ARG A 44 1.21 -3.55 3.99
C ARG A 44 1.62 -4.14 5.33
N THR A 45 1.20 -5.36 5.62
CA THR A 45 1.45 -6.04 6.91
C THR A 45 2.91 -6.49 7.07
N ASN A 46 3.67 -6.57 5.98
CA ASN A 46 5.08 -6.97 5.98
C ASN A 46 6.03 -5.83 5.55
N PHE A 47 5.53 -4.61 5.40
CA PHE A 47 6.25 -3.52 4.74
C PHE A 47 7.62 -3.25 5.35
N ALA A 48 7.72 -3.17 6.68
CA ALA A 48 8.99 -2.93 7.38
C ALA A 48 10.04 -4.03 7.17
N LYS A 49 9.65 -5.23 6.69
CA LYS A 49 10.57 -6.31 6.29
C LYS A 49 10.94 -6.25 4.81
N LEU A 50 10.09 -5.63 4.00
CA LEU A 50 10.28 -5.49 2.55
C LEU A 50 11.10 -4.25 2.21
N VAL A 51 10.93 -3.18 2.98
CA VAL A 51 11.56 -1.89 2.79
C VAL A 51 12.36 -1.55 4.04
N GLU A 52 13.68 -1.57 3.92
CA GLU A 52 14.57 -1.19 5.01
C GLU A 52 14.56 0.34 5.23
N GLY A 53 14.79 0.76 6.48
CA GLY A 53 14.93 2.19 6.82
C GLY A 53 13.62 2.96 7.01
N VAL A 54 12.46 2.32 6.85
CA VAL A 54 11.16 2.95 7.16
C VAL A 54 11.06 3.18 8.68
N PRO A 55 10.79 4.41 9.14
CA PRO A 55 10.64 4.69 10.56
C PRO A 55 9.50 3.87 11.19
N ALA A 56 9.68 3.42 12.44
CA ALA A 56 8.71 2.59 13.14
C ALA A 56 7.39 3.32 13.45
N GLU A 57 7.42 4.65 13.45
CA GLU A 57 6.28 5.54 13.62
C GLU A 57 5.43 5.68 12.34
N GLY A 58 5.86 5.05 11.24
CA GLY A 58 5.14 5.01 9.98
C GLY A 58 3.85 4.21 10.08
N GLU A 59 2.74 4.81 9.68
CA GLU A 59 1.44 4.14 9.60
C GLU A 59 1.10 3.86 8.14
N LEU A 60 0.96 2.59 7.80
CA LEU A 60 0.54 2.16 6.46
C LEU A 60 -0.94 1.82 6.41
N TYR A 61 -1.57 2.35 5.37
CA TYR A 61 -2.98 2.16 5.10
C TYR A 61 -3.18 1.56 3.72
N LEU A 62 -4.13 0.64 3.64
CA LEU A 62 -4.71 0.20 2.38
C LEU A 62 -5.98 1.03 2.15
N VAL A 63 -6.09 1.65 0.98
CA VAL A 63 -7.19 2.55 0.64
C VAL A 63 -7.73 2.25 -0.75
N ALA A 64 -9.00 2.60 -0.97
CA ALA A 64 -9.54 2.71 -2.32
C ALA A 64 -9.37 4.16 -2.79
N GLY A 65 -8.45 4.41 -3.71
CA GLY A 65 -8.09 5.76 -4.13
C GLY A 65 -7.87 5.88 -5.63
N GLY A 66 -7.99 7.09 -6.16
CA GLY A 66 -7.59 7.40 -7.53
C GLY A 66 -6.15 7.93 -7.56
N HIS A 67 -5.45 7.70 -8.66
CA HIS A 67 -4.17 8.37 -8.96
C HIS A 67 -4.26 9.03 -10.34
N ALA A 68 -3.36 9.98 -10.63
CA ALA A 68 -3.43 10.86 -11.80
C ALA A 68 -3.56 10.18 -13.18
N HIS A 69 -3.29 8.87 -13.26
CA HIS A 69 -3.27 8.10 -14.50
C HIS A 69 -4.38 7.04 -14.61
N ASN A 70 -5.32 6.97 -13.66
CA ASN A 70 -6.41 5.98 -13.69
C ASN A 70 -7.80 6.63 -13.66
N ILE A 71 -8.67 6.20 -14.56
CA ILE A 71 -10.08 6.61 -14.60
C ILE A 71 -10.85 5.66 -13.68
N GLY A 72 -10.66 5.79 -12.36
CA GLY A 72 -11.31 4.94 -11.37
C GLY A 72 -10.62 4.92 -10.01
N LEU A 73 -11.26 4.25 -9.05
CA LEU A 73 -10.62 3.89 -7.79
C LEU A 73 -9.88 2.56 -7.95
N VAL A 74 -8.68 2.49 -7.42
CA VAL A 74 -7.85 1.30 -7.33
C VAL A 74 -7.39 1.10 -5.89
N PRO A 75 -7.01 -0.11 -5.48
CA PRO A 75 -6.35 -0.31 -4.20
C PRO A 75 -5.00 0.42 -4.24
N LEU A 76 -4.69 1.16 -3.17
CA LEU A 76 -3.42 1.87 -3.01
C LEU A 76 -2.88 1.64 -1.60
N LEU A 77 -1.56 1.56 -1.48
CA LEU A 77 -0.88 1.68 -0.20
C LEU A 77 -0.44 3.12 0.01
N VAL A 78 -0.75 3.65 1.19
CA VAL A 78 -0.31 4.99 1.59
C VAL A 78 0.38 4.93 2.93
N LEU A 79 1.57 5.52 2.99
CA LEU A 79 2.37 5.65 4.20
C LEU A 79 2.20 7.05 4.76
N TRP A 80 1.75 7.15 6.00
CA TRP A 80 1.81 8.36 6.78
C TRP A 80 2.97 8.32 7.76
N LEU A 81 3.63 9.47 7.93
CA LEU A 81 4.63 9.69 8.97
C LEU A 81 4.38 11.03 9.66
N PRO A 82 4.72 11.14 10.96
CA PRO A 82 4.88 12.43 11.63
C PRO A 82 5.80 13.36 10.82
N HIS A 83 5.46 14.65 10.77
CA HIS A 83 6.14 15.62 9.91
C HIS A 83 7.67 15.67 10.14
N ASP A 84 8.09 15.57 11.40
CA ASP A 84 9.49 15.54 11.84
C ASP A 84 10.26 14.28 11.41
N LYS A 85 9.56 13.21 11.03
CA LYS A 85 10.14 11.93 10.58
C LYS A 85 10.20 11.79 9.06
N ARG A 86 9.55 12.68 8.29
CA ARG A 86 9.51 12.58 6.83
C ARG A 86 10.88 12.68 6.17
N ALA A 87 11.79 13.48 6.73
CA ALA A 87 13.15 13.63 6.21
C ALA A 87 14.00 12.35 6.38
N SER A 88 13.57 11.41 7.23
CA SER A 88 14.22 10.10 7.41
C SER A 88 13.63 8.99 6.55
N LEU A 89 12.60 9.28 5.75
CA LEU A 89 12.05 8.31 4.82
C LEU A 89 13.10 8.00 3.74
N PRO A 90 13.30 6.72 3.37
CA PRO A 90 14.02 6.37 2.15
C PRO A 90 13.42 7.07 0.93
N ASP A 91 14.20 7.21 -0.14
CA ASP A 91 13.65 7.77 -1.38
C ASP A 91 12.48 6.89 -1.86
N TRP A 92 11.42 7.54 -2.33
CA TRP A 92 10.19 6.84 -2.66
C TRP A 92 10.36 5.88 -3.84
N PHE A 93 11.27 6.16 -4.79
CA PHE A 93 11.63 5.21 -5.83
C PHE A 93 12.33 3.99 -5.24
N GLU A 94 13.26 4.17 -4.29
CA GLU A 94 13.96 3.06 -3.64
C GLU A 94 12.99 2.14 -2.87
N MET A 95 11.96 2.71 -2.24
CA MET A 95 10.91 1.93 -1.57
C MET A 95 10.10 1.09 -2.57
N ILE A 96 9.70 1.69 -3.70
CA ILE A 96 8.97 1.00 -4.76
C ILE A 96 9.83 -0.11 -5.37
N ASP A 97 11.08 0.20 -5.73
CA ASP A 97 12.03 -0.75 -6.31
C ASP A 97 12.27 -1.94 -5.38
N SER A 98 12.35 -1.70 -4.07
CA SER A 98 12.50 -2.76 -3.07
C SER A 98 11.31 -3.73 -3.08
N ILE A 99 10.09 -3.20 -3.19
CA ILE A 99 8.87 -4.01 -3.26
C ILE A 99 8.78 -4.73 -4.59
N ASP A 100 9.03 -4.04 -5.70
CA ASP A 100 8.98 -4.60 -7.06
C ASP A 100 9.99 -5.74 -7.22
N LEU A 101 11.23 -5.56 -6.73
CA LEU A 101 12.25 -6.59 -6.77
C LEU A 101 11.84 -7.84 -5.97
N ARG A 102 11.18 -7.65 -4.83
CA ARG A 102 10.62 -8.76 -4.04
C ARG A 102 9.45 -9.42 -4.78
N CYS A 103 8.54 -8.65 -5.35
CA CYS A 103 7.41 -9.15 -6.11
C CYS A 103 7.85 -9.97 -7.33
N ALA A 104 8.88 -9.51 -8.04
CA ALA A 104 9.45 -10.20 -9.20
C ALA A 104 10.14 -11.52 -8.84
N ALA A 105 10.62 -11.66 -7.60
CA ALA A 105 11.27 -12.87 -7.10
C ALA A 105 10.28 -13.95 -6.63
N LEU A 106 9.00 -13.62 -6.43
CA LEU A 106 8.00 -14.58 -5.96
C LEU A 106 7.65 -15.61 -7.02
N SER A 107 7.72 -16.87 -6.65
CA SER A 107 7.19 -17.97 -7.46
C SER A 107 5.66 -17.99 -7.47
N PRO A 108 5.02 -18.62 -8.48
CA PRO A 108 3.56 -18.76 -8.53
C PRO A 108 2.97 -19.45 -7.28
N ASP A 109 3.71 -20.38 -6.66
CA ASP A 109 3.28 -21.11 -5.47
C ASP A 109 3.31 -20.22 -4.22
N GLU A 110 4.31 -19.35 -4.11
CA GLU A 110 4.38 -18.34 -3.04
C GLU A 110 3.27 -17.31 -3.19
N VAL A 111 3.02 -16.81 -4.41
CA VAL A 111 1.90 -15.89 -4.69
C VAL A 111 0.57 -16.53 -4.28
N ARG A 112 0.33 -17.77 -4.68
CA ARG A 112 -0.89 -18.50 -4.30
C ARG A 112 -0.99 -18.69 -2.79
N THR A 113 0.12 -18.97 -2.11
CA THR A 113 0.15 -19.09 -0.65
C THR A 113 -0.23 -17.77 -0.01
N ILE A 114 0.40 -16.66 -0.42
CA ILE A 114 0.09 -15.31 0.04
C ILE A 114 -1.41 -15.02 -0.10
N LEU A 115 -1.98 -15.28 -1.28
CA LEU A 115 -3.39 -15.02 -1.56
C LEU A 115 -4.34 -15.85 -0.68
N ASN A 116 -3.94 -17.07 -0.31
CA ASN A 116 -4.77 -17.96 0.52
C ASN A 116 -4.62 -17.69 2.02
N THR A 117 -3.49 -17.14 2.47
CA THR A 117 -3.19 -16.96 3.90
C THR A 117 -3.35 -15.53 4.38
N THR A 118 -3.35 -14.56 3.47
CA THR A 118 -3.49 -13.15 3.84
C THR A 118 -4.95 -12.84 4.08
N TYR A 119 -5.25 -12.39 5.29
CA TYR A 119 -6.56 -11.87 5.63
C TYR A 119 -6.66 -10.42 5.18
N ALA A 120 -7.50 -10.14 4.20
CA ALA A 120 -7.68 -8.81 3.63
C ALA A 120 -9.17 -8.46 3.51
N PRO A 121 -9.54 -7.17 3.54
CA PRO A 121 -10.88 -6.77 3.13
C PRO A 121 -11.12 -7.15 1.67
N THR A 122 -12.37 -7.42 1.32
CA THR A 122 -12.79 -7.41 -0.09
C THR A 122 -12.74 -5.99 -0.64
N TRP A 123 -12.63 -5.85 -1.96
CA TRP A 123 -12.71 -4.56 -2.64
C TRP A 123 -13.98 -3.78 -2.28
N LYS A 124 -15.11 -4.49 -2.19
CA LYS A 124 -16.39 -3.87 -1.76
C LYS A 124 -16.33 -3.32 -0.34
N GLN A 125 -15.70 -4.04 0.59
CA GLN A 125 -15.50 -3.55 1.96
C GLN A 125 -14.55 -2.35 1.99
N LEU A 126 -13.47 -2.40 1.21
CA LEU A 126 -12.50 -1.32 1.11
C LEU A 126 -13.13 -0.04 0.55
N LEU A 127 -13.97 -0.15 -0.48
CA LEU A 127 -14.75 0.96 -1.03
C LEU A 127 -15.72 1.58 0.00
N HIS A 128 -16.27 0.78 0.90
CA HIS A 128 -17.22 1.26 1.91
C HIS A 128 -16.53 1.96 3.08
N VAL A 129 -15.39 1.42 3.53
CA VAL A 129 -14.63 1.96 4.67
C VAL A 129 -13.68 3.08 4.25
N GLY A 130 -13.24 3.09 2.99
CA GLY A 130 -12.30 4.06 2.43
C GLY A 130 -10.85 3.81 2.82
N LYS A 131 -10.57 3.53 4.10
CA LYS A 131 -9.22 3.40 4.67
C LYS A 131 -9.12 2.31 5.73
N TYR A 132 -8.16 1.39 5.58
CA TYR A 132 -7.94 0.27 6.51
C TYR A 132 -6.63 0.44 7.32
N PRO A 133 -6.68 0.57 8.67
CA PRO A 133 -5.50 0.90 9.50
C PRO A 133 -4.62 -0.31 9.90
N TYR A 134 -3.41 -0.01 10.39
CA TYR A 134 -2.58 -0.92 11.17
C TYR A 134 -2.53 -0.49 12.66
N PRO A 135 -2.45 -1.41 13.64
CA PRO A 135 -2.76 -2.83 13.56
C PRO A 135 -4.27 -3.08 13.63
N TYR A 136 -4.75 -4.07 12.90
CA TYR A 136 -6.08 -4.62 13.11
C TYR A 136 -6.01 -5.56 14.32
N THR A 137 -6.39 -5.08 15.49
CA THR A 137 -6.68 -5.97 16.63
C THR A 137 -8.01 -6.67 16.41
N ARG A 138 -8.00 -7.99 16.60
CA ARG A 138 -9.14 -8.92 16.44
C ARG A 138 -10.41 -8.45 17.12
#